data_AF-A0A959JXZ8-F1
#
_entry.id   AF-A0A959JXZ8-F1
#
_cell.length_a   1.000
_cell.length_b   1.000
_cell.length_c   1.000
_cell.angle_alpha   90.00
_cell.angle_beta   90.00
_cell.angle_gamma   90.00
#
_symmetry.space_group_name_H-M   'P 1'
#
loop_
_entity.id
_entity.type
_entity.pdbx_description
1 polymer ?
#
loop_
_entity_poly.entity_id
_entity_poly.type
_entity_poly.pdbx_seq_one_letter_code
_entity_poly.pdbx_strand_id
1 'polypeptide(L)'
;MTCQNKIKRYYPGLLLLCLWVIPSLSCQKEEITETFIDEQLQQYFDRFATEAAARGNTVDFGLVRVEGFLSNTLAPSISGQCQHDPNHPDRVLINLTFWNNASATEKEFLVFHELGHCYLQRPHLDTKDSQGNCISIMHSGATVCRNNYSSLTRESYLNELFNPNEDE
;
A
#
# COMPACT_ATOMS: atom_id res chain seq x y z
N MET A 1 -67.55 36.16 -1.86
CA MET A 1 -66.94 37.41 -2.37
C MET A 1 -66.58 37.18 -3.82
N THR A 2 -67.30 37.82 -4.72
CA THR A 2 -67.18 37.67 -6.18
C THR A 2 -66.08 38.59 -6.70
N CYS A 3 -65.25 38.13 -7.64
CA CYS A 3 -64.84 38.96 -8.77
C CYS A 3 -64.32 38.07 -9.91
N GLN A 4 -65.12 37.96 -10.96
CA GLN A 4 -64.67 37.54 -12.29
C GLN A 4 -64.10 38.76 -13.01
N ASN A 5 -63.05 38.60 -13.80
CA ASN A 5 -62.89 39.43 -14.99
C ASN A 5 -62.25 38.67 -16.16
N LYS A 6 -62.92 38.79 -17.31
CA LYS A 6 -62.58 38.27 -18.65
C LYS A 6 -61.36 39.05 -19.20
N ILE A 7 -60.58 38.67 -20.24
CA ILE A 7 -60.93 38.55 -21.67
C ILE A 7 -59.68 38.01 -22.44
N LYS A 8 -59.93 37.04 -23.35
CA LYS A 8 -59.30 36.64 -24.63
C LYS A 8 -57.97 37.30 -25.10
N ARG A 9 -57.03 36.48 -25.61
CA ARG A 9 -56.62 36.43 -27.04
C ARG A 9 -55.55 35.37 -27.34
N TYR A 10 -55.75 34.68 -28.45
CA TYR A 10 -54.85 33.75 -29.13
C TYR A 10 -53.56 34.42 -29.61
N TYR A 11 -52.43 33.70 -29.57
CA TYR A 11 -51.37 33.81 -30.59
C TYR A 11 -50.80 32.41 -30.93
N PRO A 12 -50.68 32.07 -32.23
CA PRO A 12 -50.18 30.79 -32.70
C PRO A 12 -48.66 30.81 -32.90
N GLY A 13 -48.03 29.66 -32.72
CA GLY A 13 -46.75 29.32 -33.36
C GLY A 13 -45.49 30.02 -32.85
N LEU A 14 -44.70 29.30 -32.05
CA LEU A 14 -43.27 29.20 -32.33
C LEU A 14 -42.74 27.86 -31.81
N LEU A 15 -42.33 27.04 -32.76
CA LEU A 15 -41.72 25.73 -32.61
C LEU A 15 -40.27 25.96 -32.16
N LEU A 16 -39.95 25.70 -30.88
CA LEU A 16 -38.56 25.67 -30.39
C LEU A 16 -38.33 24.37 -29.63
N LEU A 17 -37.77 23.43 -30.39
CA LEU A 17 -37.23 22.15 -30.00
C LEU A 17 -36.02 22.39 -29.06
N CYS A 18 -36.24 22.49 -27.75
CA CYS A 18 -35.15 22.45 -26.78
C CYS A 18 -34.69 20.99 -26.68
N LEU A 19 -33.66 20.66 -27.47
CA LEU A 19 -32.91 19.43 -27.40
C LEU A 19 -32.50 19.16 -25.94
N TRP A 20 -32.82 17.94 -25.53
CA TRP A 20 -32.30 17.25 -24.36
C TRP A 20 -30.77 17.31 -24.34
N VAL A 21 -30.21 18.15 -23.47
CA VAL A 21 -28.81 18.00 -23.05
C VAL A 21 -28.83 17.02 -21.87
N ILE A 22 -28.80 15.72 -22.18
CA ILE A 22 -28.44 14.71 -21.19
C ILE A 22 -26.94 14.90 -20.96
N PRO A 23 -26.48 15.34 -19.77
CA PRO A 23 -25.06 15.32 -19.48
C PRO A 23 -24.59 13.86 -19.52
N SER A 24 -23.70 13.56 -20.45
CA SER A 24 -23.03 12.27 -20.51
C SER A 24 -22.20 12.13 -19.24
N LEU A 25 -22.69 11.33 -18.29
CA LEU A 25 -21.87 10.72 -17.25
C LEU A 25 -20.87 9.79 -17.96
N SER A 26 -19.78 10.37 -18.43
CA SER A 26 -18.59 9.65 -18.88
C SER A 26 -17.92 9.09 -17.63
N CYS A 27 -18.38 7.94 -17.17
CA CYS A 27 -17.65 7.12 -16.22
C CYS A 27 -16.43 6.57 -16.97
N GLN A 28 -15.28 7.24 -16.82
CA GLN A 28 -14.01 6.62 -17.21
C GLN A 28 -13.81 5.44 -16.25
N LYS A 29 -13.81 4.23 -16.79
CA LYS A 29 -13.31 3.06 -16.08
C LYS A 29 -11.82 3.30 -15.86
N GLU A 30 -11.42 3.61 -14.63
CA GLU A 30 -10.01 3.68 -14.29
C GLU A 30 -9.37 2.34 -14.66
N GLU A 31 -8.41 2.40 -15.58
CA GLU A 31 -7.57 1.28 -15.93
C GLU A 31 -6.65 1.05 -14.73
N ILE A 32 -7.07 0.17 -13.81
CA ILE A 32 -6.21 -0.30 -12.73
C ILE A 32 -5.02 -0.97 -13.41
N THR A 33 -3.89 -0.28 -13.44
CA THR A 33 -2.61 -0.88 -13.83
C THR A 33 -2.27 -1.91 -12.76
N GLU A 34 -2.50 -3.18 -13.10
CA GLU A 34 -2.12 -4.31 -12.25
C GLU A 34 -0.62 -4.22 -11.98
N THR A 35 -0.25 -4.00 -10.71
CA THR A 35 1.15 -3.97 -10.29
C THR A 35 1.72 -5.37 -10.32
N PHE A 36 2.91 -5.51 -10.89
CA PHE A 36 3.58 -6.80 -10.93
C PHE A 36 4.10 -7.20 -9.55
N ILE A 37 3.66 -8.36 -9.06
CA ILE A 37 4.18 -9.01 -7.86
C ILE A 37 4.49 -10.45 -8.24
N ASP A 38 5.72 -10.91 -7.97
CA ASP A 38 6.08 -12.32 -8.14
C ASP A 38 5.12 -13.21 -7.34
N GLU A 39 4.62 -14.28 -7.96
CA GLU A 39 3.63 -15.19 -7.37
C GLU A 39 4.04 -15.69 -5.97
N GLN A 40 5.34 -15.92 -5.75
CA GLN A 40 5.85 -16.39 -4.46
C GLN A 40 5.80 -15.32 -3.36
N LEU A 41 5.85 -14.05 -3.76
CA LEU A 41 5.73 -12.90 -2.86
C LEU A 41 4.27 -12.54 -2.57
N GLN A 42 3.33 -12.92 -3.44
CA GLN A 42 1.92 -12.52 -3.36
C GLN A 42 1.32 -12.76 -1.98
N GLN A 43 1.52 -13.95 -1.40
CA GLN A 43 0.98 -14.28 -0.06
C GLN A 43 1.48 -13.35 1.06
N TYR A 44 2.65 -12.74 0.90
CA TYR A 44 3.22 -11.81 1.88
C TYR A 44 2.72 -10.39 1.65
N PHE A 45 2.54 -9.97 0.40
CA PHE A 45 1.89 -8.71 0.05
C PHE A 45 0.43 -8.69 0.52
N ASP A 46 -0.33 -9.76 0.27
CA ASP A 46 -1.72 -9.90 0.72
C ASP A 46 -1.80 -9.88 2.26
N ARG A 47 -0.86 -10.56 2.92
CA ARG A 47 -0.77 -10.56 4.37
C ARG A 47 -0.42 -9.19 4.92
N PHE A 48 0.50 -8.46 4.30
CA PHE A 48 0.82 -7.09 4.69
C PHE A 48 -0.43 -6.20 4.61
N ALA A 49 -1.19 -6.28 3.51
CA ALA A 49 -2.45 -5.54 3.36
C ALA A 49 -3.49 -5.96 4.42
N THR A 50 -3.59 -7.24 4.72
CA THR A 50 -4.49 -7.78 5.76
C THR A 50 -4.12 -7.26 7.16
N GLU A 51 -2.84 -7.29 7.50
CA GLU A 51 -2.32 -6.83 8.80
C GLU A 51 -2.41 -5.31 8.95
N ALA A 52 -2.21 -4.57 7.87
CA ALA A 52 -2.44 -3.13 7.81
C ALA A 52 -3.92 -2.82 8.07
N ALA A 53 -4.83 -3.51 7.38
CA ALA A 53 -6.27 -3.30 7.53
C ALA A 53 -6.76 -3.62 8.94
N ALA A 54 -6.21 -4.66 9.58
CA ALA A 54 -6.47 -4.98 10.98
C ALA A 54 -6.09 -3.84 11.96
N ARG A 55 -5.21 -2.94 11.54
CA ARG A 55 -4.74 -1.76 12.30
C ARG A 55 -5.30 -0.44 11.74
N GLY A 56 -6.34 -0.51 10.91
CA GLY A 56 -7.00 0.69 10.35
C GLY A 56 -6.26 1.35 9.18
N ASN A 57 -5.26 0.68 8.60
CA ASN A 57 -4.50 1.18 7.46
C ASN A 57 -4.96 0.50 6.16
N THR A 58 -5.37 1.28 5.16
CA THR A 58 -5.72 0.75 3.83
C THR A 58 -4.48 0.64 2.96
N VAL A 59 -4.25 -0.55 2.38
CA VAL A 59 -3.12 -0.80 1.47
C VAL A 59 -3.60 -0.98 0.04
N ASP A 60 -3.07 -0.16 -0.86
CA ASP A 60 -3.29 -0.27 -2.31
C ASP A 60 -1.96 -0.11 -3.04
N PHE A 61 -1.34 -1.24 -3.38
CA PHE A 61 -0.05 -1.25 -4.09
C PHE A 61 -0.16 -0.67 -5.50
N GLY A 62 -1.33 -0.77 -6.14
CA GLY A 62 -1.59 -0.23 -7.48
C GLY A 62 -1.57 1.30 -7.49
N LEU A 63 -2.21 1.91 -6.50
CA LEU A 63 -2.26 3.36 -6.33
C LEU A 63 -0.87 3.95 -6.04
N VAL A 64 -0.09 3.28 -5.19
CA VAL A 64 1.25 3.75 -4.78
C VAL A 64 2.35 3.26 -5.74
N ARG A 65 2.00 2.42 -6.72
CA ARG A 65 2.91 1.82 -7.70
C ARG A 65 4.09 1.11 -7.04
N VAL A 66 3.81 0.09 -6.24
CA VAL A 66 4.83 -0.80 -5.65
C VAL A 66 4.79 -2.17 -6.33
N GLU A 67 5.93 -2.61 -6.83
CA GLU A 67 6.12 -3.91 -7.48
C GLU A 67 6.99 -4.84 -6.62
N GLY A 68 6.83 -6.16 -6.75
CA GLY A 68 7.59 -7.16 -5.99
C GLY A 68 8.33 -8.15 -6.89
N PHE A 69 9.64 -8.32 -6.69
CA PHE A 69 10.48 -9.21 -7.50
C PHE A 69 11.38 -10.09 -6.66
N LEU A 70 11.51 -11.37 -7.04
CA LEU A 70 12.65 -12.18 -6.67
C LEU A 70 13.82 -11.89 -7.61
N SER A 71 14.96 -11.49 -7.05
CA SER A 71 16.11 -11.02 -7.81
C SER A 71 17.38 -11.82 -7.52
N ASN A 72 18.12 -12.12 -8.59
CA ASN A 72 19.48 -12.68 -8.53
C ASN A 72 20.57 -11.60 -8.75
N THR A 73 20.18 -10.33 -8.91
CA THR A 73 21.10 -9.22 -9.20
C THR A 73 21.59 -8.50 -7.95
N LEU A 74 20.94 -8.74 -6.80
CA LEU A 74 21.37 -8.20 -5.52
C LEU A 74 22.69 -8.82 -5.07
N ALA A 75 23.57 -8.00 -4.48
CA ALA A 75 24.81 -8.50 -3.89
C ALA A 75 24.52 -9.57 -2.81
N PRO A 76 25.41 -10.57 -2.61
CA PRO A 76 25.17 -11.64 -1.64
C PRO A 76 24.94 -11.17 -0.19
N SER A 77 25.43 -9.98 0.16
CA SER A 77 25.25 -9.36 1.48
C SER A 77 23.93 -8.61 1.65
N ILE A 78 23.12 -8.49 0.59
CA ILE A 78 21.85 -7.77 0.57
C ILE A 78 20.74 -8.81 0.44
N SER A 79 19.96 -9.01 1.50
CA SER A 79 18.86 -9.97 1.53
C SER A 79 17.60 -9.43 0.85
N GLY A 80 17.36 -8.12 0.96
CA GLY A 80 16.27 -7.39 0.32
C GLY A 80 16.66 -5.93 0.13
N GLN A 81 15.96 -5.25 -0.77
CA GLN A 81 16.11 -3.84 -1.00
C GLN A 81 14.83 -3.25 -1.59
N CYS A 82 14.36 -2.16 -1.00
CA CYS A 82 13.49 -1.21 -1.65
C CYS A 82 14.30 -0.33 -2.62
N GLN A 83 13.97 -0.39 -3.91
CA GLN A 83 14.55 0.45 -4.94
C GLN A 83 13.55 1.54 -5.33
N HIS A 84 13.93 2.79 -5.08
CA HIS A 84 13.19 3.96 -5.54
C HIS A 84 13.72 4.43 -6.90
N ASP A 85 12.81 4.68 -7.84
CA ASP A 85 13.12 5.23 -9.15
C ASP A 85 12.11 6.34 -9.50
N PRO A 86 12.56 7.59 -9.72
CA PRO A 86 11.65 8.69 -10.04
C PRO A 86 10.78 8.48 -11.29
N ASN A 87 11.17 7.56 -12.19
CA ASN A 87 10.49 7.30 -13.46
C ASN A 87 9.77 5.95 -13.51
N HIS A 88 9.96 5.09 -12.50
CA HIS A 88 9.42 3.74 -12.45
C HIS A 88 8.69 3.47 -11.12
N PRO A 89 7.83 2.45 -11.04
CA PRO A 89 7.28 1.99 -9.77
C PRO A 89 8.40 1.70 -8.76
N ASP A 90 8.13 1.93 -7.48
CA ASP A 90 9.02 1.48 -6.41
C ASP A 90 9.06 -0.05 -6.41
N ARG A 91 10.25 -0.63 -6.20
CA ARG A 91 10.44 -2.08 -6.31
C ARG A 91 10.95 -2.68 -5.02
N VAL A 92 10.20 -3.62 -4.48
CA VAL A 92 10.68 -4.55 -3.46
C VAL A 92 11.44 -5.67 -4.16
N LEU A 93 12.77 -5.66 -4.03
CA LEU A 93 13.65 -6.68 -4.56
C LEU A 93 14.07 -7.61 -3.42
N ILE A 94 13.77 -8.90 -3.53
CA ILE A 94 14.17 -9.91 -2.55
C ILE A 94 15.22 -10.82 -3.17
N ASN A 95 16.34 -11.02 -2.48
CA ASN A 95 17.44 -11.85 -2.97
C ASN A 95 16.98 -13.31 -3.05
N LEU A 96 17.06 -13.91 -4.24
CA LEU A 96 16.60 -15.27 -4.49
C LEU A 96 17.38 -16.33 -3.67
N THR A 97 18.69 -16.11 -3.44
CA THR A 97 19.49 -17.01 -2.60
C THR A 97 19.04 -16.94 -1.14
N PHE A 98 18.76 -15.75 -0.62
CA PHE A 98 18.15 -15.62 0.71
C PHE A 98 16.79 -16.32 0.75
N TRP A 99 15.93 -16.00 -0.22
CA TRP A 99 14.56 -16.52 -0.31
C TRP A 99 14.50 -18.05 -0.26
N ASN A 100 15.39 -18.73 -0.97
CA ASN A 100 15.37 -20.19 -1.04
C ASN A 100 15.81 -20.87 0.27
N ASN A 101 16.51 -20.15 1.15
CA ASN A 101 17.02 -20.70 2.41
C ASN A 101 16.28 -20.17 3.65
N ALA A 102 15.48 -19.11 3.51
CA ALA A 102 14.76 -18.48 4.59
C ALA A 102 13.50 -19.27 5.00
N SER A 103 13.23 -19.31 6.31
CA SER A 103 11.96 -19.76 6.88
C SER A 103 10.81 -18.82 6.51
N ALA A 104 9.57 -19.26 6.71
CA ALA A 104 8.39 -18.42 6.46
C ALA A 104 8.38 -17.15 7.32
N THR A 105 8.87 -17.21 8.56
CA THR A 105 8.99 -16.05 9.46
C THR A 105 10.04 -15.07 8.98
N GLU A 106 11.19 -15.54 8.50
CA GLU A 106 12.24 -14.67 7.94
C GLU A 106 11.80 -14.02 6.62
N LYS A 107 11.06 -14.74 5.78
CA LYS A 107 10.45 -14.19 4.56
C LYS A 107 9.44 -13.10 4.87
N GLU A 108 8.55 -13.34 5.83
CA GLU A 108 7.59 -12.33 6.26
C GLU A 108 8.30 -11.09 6.80
N PHE A 109 9.23 -11.29 7.74
CA PHE A 109 10.04 -10.21 8.31
C PHE A 109 10.67 -9.35 7.21
N LEU A 110 11.36 -9.99 6.25
CA LEU A 110 12.08 -9.26 5.22
C LEU A 110 11.13 -8.53 4.26
N VAL A 111 10.08 -9.21 3.77
CA VAL A 111 9.12 -8.57 2.85
C VAL A 111 8.43 -7.39 3.53
N PHE A 112 8.08 -7.52 4.81
CA PHE A 112 7.44 -6.44 5.57
C PHE A 112 8.40 -5.29 5.86
N HIS A 113 9.68 -5.60 6.11
CA HIS A 113 10.74 -4.58 6.22
C HIS A 113 10.87 -3.78 4.92
N GLU A 114 10.96 -4.45 3.77
CA GLU A 114 11.09 -3.75 2.48
C GLU A 114 9.81 -2.99 2.10
N LEU A 115 8.64 -3.51 2.42
CA LEU A 115 7.37 -2.77 2.27
C LEU A 115 7.26 -1.60 3.26
N GLY A 116 7.90 -1.70 4.42
CA GLY A 116 8.07 -0.57 5.33
C GLY A 116 8.82 0.60 4.67
N HIS A 117 9.87 0.31 3.89
CA HIS A 117 10.55 1.32 3.08
C HIS A 117 9.71 1.76 1.89
N CYS A 118 9.28 0.83 1.02
CA CYS A 118 8.66 1.15 -0.26
C CYS A 118 7.24 1.71 -0.13
N TYR A 119 6.42 1.15 0.75
CA TYR A 119 5.01 1.54 0.88
C TYR A 119 4.80 2.56 2.01
N LEU A 120 5.35 2.30 3.19
CA LEU A 120 5.15 3.16 4.37
C LEU A 120 6.19 4.28 4.49
N GLN A 121 7.23 4.28 3.65
CA GLN A 121 8.29 5.29 3.65
C GLN A 121 8.98 5.44 5.02
N ARG A 122 9.09 4.33 5.76
CA ARG A 122 9.69 4.31 7.10
C ARG A 122 11.22 4.21 6.99
N PRO A 123 11.98 5.09 7.66
CA PRO A 123 13.42 4.94 7.76
C PRO A 123 13.79 3.79 8.71
N HIS A 124 15.07 3.41 8.72
CA HIS A 124 15.55 2.49 9.74
C HIS A 124 15.45 3.05 11.15
N LEU A 125 15.10 2.19 12.12
CA LEU A 125 15.07 2.50 13.55
C LEU A 125 15.85 1.46 14.35
N ASP A 126 17.02 1.88 14.84
CA ASP A 126 18.04 1.02 15.45
C ASP A 126 18.01 0.98 16.99
N THR A 127 16.88 1.40 17.56
CA THR A 127 16.64 1.41 19.00
C THR A 127 16.53 -0.02 19.55
N LYS A 128 17.02 -0.21 20.78
CA LYS A 128 17.08 -1.51 21.46
C LYS A 128 16.45 -1.44 22.83
N ASP A 129 15.87 -2.54 23.27
CA ASP A 129 15.42 -2.70 24.65
C ASP A 129 16.60 -2.95 25.61
N SER A 130 16.28 -3.06 26.91
CA SER A 130 17.26 -3.36 27.97
C SER A 130 17.95 -4.73 27.83
N GLN A 131 17.42 -5.62 26.98
CA GLN A 131 17.96 -6.95 26.70
C GLN A 131 18.74 -6.99 25.37
N GLY A 132 18.85 -5.86 24.66
CA GLY A 132 19.54 -5.74 23.39
C GLY A 132 18.74 -6.21 22.17
N ASN A 133 17.43 -6.46 22.30
CA ASN A 133 16.57 -6.77 21.16
C ASN A 133 16.21 -5.50 20.40
N CYS A 134 16.09 -5.59 19.07
CA CYS A 134 15.53 -4.50 18.27
C CYS A 134 14.07 -4.26 18.67
N ILE A 135 13.65 -3.02 18.86
CA ILE A 135 12.23 -2.73 19.14
C ILE A 135 11.40 -2.54 17.86
N SER A 136 12.07 -2.30 16.73
CA SER A 136 11.44 -2.03 15.44
C SER A 136 11.71 -3.14 14.44
N ILE A 137 10.73 -3.43 13.58
CA ILE A 137 10.94 -4.29 12.40
C ILE A 137 11.84 -3.59 11.38
N MET A 138 11.92 -2.26 11.44
CA MET A 138 12.72 -1.42 10.57
C MET A 138 14.17 -1.28 11.04
N HIS A 139 14.73 -2.22 11.79
CA HIS A 139 16.15 -2.15 12.18
C HIS A 139 17.09 -2.36 10.96
N SER A 140 18.24 -1.70 10.92
CA SER A 140 19.18 -1.76 9.78
C SER A 140 19.91 -3.10 9.63
N GLY A 141 19.88 -3.96 10.66
CA GLY A 141 20.37 -5.34 10.58
C GLY A 141 20.83 -5.92 11.92
N ALA A 142 21.25 -7.18 11.87
CA ALA A 142 21.62 -7.97 13.07
C ALA A 142 22.89 -7.48 13.79
N THR A 143 23.71 -6.65 13.15
CA THR A 143 24.91 -6.05 13.79
C THR A 143 24.56 -4.96 14.77
N VAL A 144 23.38 -4.34 14.62
CA VAL A 144 22.93 -3.29 15.51
C VAL A 144 22.27 -3.91 16.72
N CYS A 145 21.26 -4.75 16.56
CA CYS A 145 20.54 -5.37 17.66
C CYS A 145 20.10 -6.80 17.33
N ARG A 146 19.69 -7.55 18.35
CA ARG A 146 19.16 -8.89 18.12
C ARG A 146 17.77 -8.78 17.51
N ASN A 147 17.64 -9.21 16.25
CA ASN A 147 16.32 -9.42 15.66
C ASN A 147 15.59 -10.47 16.50
N ASN A 148 14.41 -10.10 17.00
CA ASN A 148 13.58 -10.97 17.82
C ASN A 148 12.20 -11.16 17.20
N TYR A 149 12.04 -10.97 15.88
CA TYR A 149 10.78 -11.21 15.17
C TYR A 149 10.45 -12.72 15.15
N SER A 150 9.42 -13.10 15.88
CA SER A 150 9.00 -14.48 16.10
C SER A 150 7.49 -14.56 16.26
N SER A 151 6.91 -15.76 16.35
CA SER A 151 5.47 -15.89 16.62
C SER A 151 5.00 -15.21 17.91
N LEU A 152 5.88 -15.05 18.90
CA LEU A 152 5.55 -14.42 20.20
C LEU A 152 5.58 -12.90 20.17
N THR A 153 6.39 -12.32 19.28
CA THR A 153 6.68 -10.87 19.20
C THR A 153 6.14 -10.24 17.93
N ARG A 154 5.69 -11.06 16.97
CA ARG A 154 5.14 -10.62 15.69
C ARG A 154 4.10 -9.51 15.85
N GLU A 155 3.15 -9.68 16.75
CA GLU A 155 2.08 -8.70 16.95
C GLU A 155 2.62 -7.33 17.36
N SER A 156 3.57 -7.26 18.30
CA SER A 156 4.15 -5.98 18.72
C SER A 156 4.95 -5.30 17.61
N TYR A 157 5.72 -6.07 16.82
CA TYR A 157 6.44 -5.53 15.67
C TYR A 157 5.50 -5.03 14.56
N LEU A 158 4.37 -5.70 14.34
CA LEU A 158 3.40 -5.24 13.35
C LEU A 158 2.61 -4.02 13.85
N ASN A 159 2.29 -3.94 15.14
CA ASN A 159 1.72 -2.72 15.72
C ASN A 159 2.69 -1.56 15.54
N GLU A 160 3.97 -1.75 15.87
CA GLU A 160 5.02 -0.76 15.62
C GLU A 160 5.17 -0.40 14.14
N LEU A 161 5.01 -1.38 13.23
CA LEU A 161 5.14 -1.16 11.79
C LEU A 161 4.13 -0.16 11.26
N PHE A 162 2.87 -0.34 11.62
CA PHE A 162 1.76 0.43 11.06
C PHE A 162 1.40 1.66 11.92
N ASN A 163 1.71 1.63 13.22
CA ASN A 163 1.36 2.68 14.17
C ASN A 163 2.59 3.11 15.01
N PRO A 164 3.64 3.69 14.40
CA PRO A 164 4.91 3.98 15.06
C PRO A 164 4.85 5.01 16.20
N ASN A 165 3.71 5.68 16.38
CA ASN A 165 3.51 6.76 17.36
C ASN A 165 2.45 6.43 18.42
N GLU A 166 1.90 5.20 18.47
CA GLU A 166 0.88 4.84 19.47
C GLU A 166 1.45 4.55 20.88
N ASP A 167 2.78 4.68 21.06
CA ASP A 167 3.47 4.58 22.35
C ASP A 167 3.86 5.97 22.95
N GLU A 168 3.35 7.09 22.39
CA GLU A 168 3.39 8.45 23.01
C GLU A 168 2.10 8.80 23.75
#